data_AF-A0A7W1KCP6-F1
#
_entry.id   AF-A0A7W1KCP6-F1
#
_cell.length_a   1.000
_cell.length_b   1.000
_cell.length_c   1.000
_cell.angle_alpha   90.00
_cell.angle_beta   90.00
_cell.angle_gamma   90.00
#
_symmetry.space_group_name_H-M   'P 1'
#
loop_
_entity.id
_entity.type
_entity.pdbx_description
1 polymer ?
#
loop_
_entity_poly.entity_id
_entity_poly.type
_entity_poly.pdbx_seq_one_letter_code
_entity_poly.pdbx_strand_id
1 'polypeptide(L)'
;MVDLDKGDVTRGFLDGLRNAPGLREAVTLKEVADVAEARRLIAVGQAGAAIVFPSGLSAAAQAGTGARIEVLRSVESRIGAEVAEAITRSFAADLDATRLSIGTAIASGAAGVPPDPVRIRAIAADAAAAGTPLRLVDGNAGGREVKPASYFGPSMAIFFLFFTVQYGAIGILNERRSGTLQRLL
;
A
#
# COMPACT_ATOMS: atom_id res chain seq x y z
N MET A 1 -11.89 -3.14 -4.24
CA MET A 1 -11.78 -1.79 -4.84
C MET A 1 -12.85 -0.91 -4.24
N VAL A 2 -12.50 0.34 -3.91
CA VAL A 2 -13.41 1.37 -3.43
C VAL A 2 -13.46 2.48 -4.47
N ASP A 3 -14.61 2.71 -5.09
CA ASP A 3 -14.81 3.78 -6.06
C ASP A 3 -15.60 4.95 -5.46
N LEU A 4 -14.89 6.01 -5.08
CA LEU A 4 -15.49 7.26 -4.60
C LEU A 4 -15.56 8.32 -5.71
N ASP A 5 -14.89 8.10 -6.85
CA ASP A 5 -14.81 9.03 -7.96
C ASP A 5 -15.95 8.83 -8.98
N LYS A 6 -16.29 7.56 -9.26
CA LYS A 6 -17.29 7.15 -10.26
C LYS A 6 -17.07 7.76 -11.65
N GLY A 7 -15.84 8.17 -11.94
CA GLY A 7 -15.47 8.87 -13.17
C GLY A 7 -14.85 7.97 -14.24
N ASP A 8 -14.39 8.60 -15.33
CA ASP A 8 -13.81 7.91 -16.48
C ASP A 8 -12.51 7.17 -16.13
N VAL A 9 -11.72 7.69 -15.19
CA VAL A 9 -10.46 7.05 -14.75
C VAL A 9 -10.74 5.70 -14.12
N THR A 10 -11.73 5.61 -13.23
CA THR A 10 -12.09 4.35 -12.57
C THR A 10 -12.66 3.34 -13.56
N ARG A 11 -13.46 3.79 -14.53
CA ARG A 11 -13.96 2.92 -15.63
C ARG A 11 -12.81 2.39 -16.49
N GLY A 12 -11.87 3.23 -16.88
CA GLY A 12 -10.68 2.83 -17.64
C GLY A 12 -9.83 1.79 -16.90
N PHE A 13 -9.72 1.90 -15.57
CA PHE A 13 -9.05 0.89 -14.74
C PHE A 13 -9.74 -0.47 -14.82
N LEU A 14 -11.08 -0.49 -14.65
CA LEU A 14 -11.87 -1.72 -14.73
C LEU A 14 -11.78 -2.37 -16.10
N ASP A 15 -11.82 -1.56 -17.16
CA ASP A 15 -11.71 -2.04 -18.54
C ASP A 15 -10.31 -2.57 -18.85
N GLY A 16 -9.25 -1.92 -18.35
CA GLY A 16 -7.87 -2.43 -18.49
C GLY A 16 -7.67 -3.76 -17.76
N LEU A 17 -8.17 -3.87 -16.53
CA LEU A 17 -8.09 -5.11 -15.75
C LEU A 17 -8.88 -6.24 -16.40
N ARG A 18 -10.05 -5.92 -16.95
CA ARG A 18 -10.81 -6.82 -17.79
C ARG A 18 -9.95 -7.23 -19.00
N ASN A 19 -9.51 -6.31 -19.84
CA ASN A 19 -8.88 -6.65 -21.12
C ASN A 19 -7.54 -7.39 -21.01
N ALA A 20 -6.93 -7.48 -19.83
CA ALA A 20 -5.74 -8.29 -19.55
C ALA A 20 -6.10 -9.76 -19.16
N PRO A 21 -5.94 -10.75 -20.07
CA PRO A 21 -6.40 -12.13 -19.83
C PRO A 21 -5.72 -12.78 -18.62
N GLY A 22 -4.41 -12.61 -18.49
CA GLY A 22 -3.63 -13.21 -17.39
C GLY A 22 -3.94 -12.61 -16.01
N LEU A 23 -4.44 -11.37 -15.94
CA LEU A 23 -4.84 -10.76 -14.67
C LEU A 23 -6.23 -11.22 -14.22
N ARG A 24 -7.16 -11.44 -15.15
CA ARG A 24 -8.53 -11.91 -14.84
C ARG A 24 -8.51 -13.25 -14.12
N GLU A 25 -7.60 -14.15 -14.50
CA GLU A 25 -7.47 -15.48 -13.89
C GLU A 25 -6.75 -15.44 -12.54
N ALA A 26 -5.85 -14.47 -12.36
CA ALA A 26 -5.01 -14.36 -11.17
C ALA A 26 -5.64 -13.53 -10.04
N VAL A 27 -6.60 -12.64 -10.34
CA VAL A 27 -7.13 -11.66 -9.38
C VAL A 27 -8.66 -11.68 -9.34
N THR A 28 -9.21 -11.82 -8.14
CA THR A 28 -10.64 -11.60 -7.89
C THR A 28 -10.88 -10.16 -7.45
N LEU A 29 -11.61 -9.39 -8.26
CA LEU A 29 -11.98 -8.03 -7.91
C LEU A 29 -13.35 -8.02 -7.21
N LYS A 30 -13.38 -7.49 -5.98
CA LYS A 30 -14.62 -7.18 -5.26
C LYS A 30 -14.75 -5.67 -5.10
N GLU A 31 -15.87 -5.12 -5.54
CA GLU A 31 -16.22 -3.71 -5.31
C GLU A 31 -16.89 -3.55 -3.94
N VAL A 32 -16.54 -2.47 -3.24
CA VAL A 32 -17.09 -2.13 -1.93
C VAL A 32 -17.43 -0.65 -1.88
N ALA A 33 -18.45 -0.31 -1.08
CA ALA A 33 -19.01 1.04 -1.05
C ALA A 33 -18.10 2.07 -0.37
N ASP A 34 -17.30 1.66 0.61
CA ASP A 34 -16.48 2.57 1.39
C ASP A 34 -15.13 1.96 1.82
N VAL A 35 -14.24 2.85 2.28
CA VAL A 35 -12.88 2.51 2.72
C VAL A 35 -12.90 1.69 4.02
N ALA A 36 -13.91 1.87 4.87
CA ALA A 36 -14.01 1.15 6.15
C ALA A 36 -14.31 -0.34 5.92
N GLU A 37 -15.19 -0.66 4.98
CA GLU A 37 -15.51 -2.02 4.55
C GLU A 37 -14.30 -2.68 3.89
N ALA A 38 -13.57 -1.95 3.04
CA ALA A 38 -12.30 -2.45 2.49
C ALA A 38 -11.32 -2.83 3.60
N ARG A 39 -11.14 -1.98 4.62
CA ARG A 39 -10.29 -2.26 5.77
C ARG A 39 -10.76 -3.47 6.57
N ARG A 40 -12.08 -3.63 6.76
CA ARG A 40 -12.65 -4.80 7.43
C ARG A 40 -12.33 -6.08 6.68
N LEU A 41 -12.56 -6.12 5.36
CA LEU A 41 -12.31 -7.29 4.52
C LEU A 41 -10.83 -7.70 4.51
N ILE A 42 -9.92 -6.73 4.50
CA ILE A 42 -8.49 -7.02 4.61
C ILE A 42 -8.15 -7.56 6.01
N ALA A 43 -8.69 -6.95 7.06
CA ALA A 43 -8.43 -7.36 8.45
C ALA A 43 -8.91 -8.79 8.75
N VAL A 44 -10.00 -9.25 8.13
CA VAL A 44 -10.51 -10.62 8.27
C VAL A 44 -9.90 -11.61 7.27
N GLY A 45 -8.89 -11.18 6.48
CA GLY A 45 -8.19 -12.03 5.51
C GLY A 45 -8.99 -12.37 4.24
N GLN A 46 -10.13 -11.69 4.02
CA GLN A 46 -10.96 -11.90 2.82
C GLN A 46 -10.48 -11.10 1.60
N ALA A 47 -9.54 -10.16 1.79
CA ALA A 47 -8.92 -9.41 0.71
C ALA A 47 -7.41 -9.26 0.95
N GLY A 48 -6.61 -9.46 -0.11
CA GLY A 48 -5.15 -9.28 -0.03
C GLY A 48 -4.69 -7.82 -0.08
N ALA A 49 -5.52 -6.94 -0.64
CA ALA A 49 -5.30 -5.50 -0.72
C ALA A 49 -6.60 -4.79 -1.13
N ALA A 50 -6.63 -3.45 -1.03
CA ALA A 50 -7.68 -2.65 -1.62
C ALA A 50 -7.12 -1.42 -2.34
N ILE A 51 -7.63 -1.17 -3.54
CA ILE A 51 -7.34 0.04 -4.31
C ILE A 51 -8.49 1.02 -4.09
N VAL A 52 -8.16 2.25 -3.71
CA VAL A 52 -9.09 3.33 -3.38
C VAL A 52 -8.94 4.46 -4.40
N PHE A 53 -10.03 4.76 -5.09
CA PHE A 53 -10.15 5.86 -6.04
C PHE A 53 -10.89 7.00 -5.33
N PRO A 54 -10.20 8.04 -4.83
CA PRO A 54 -10.83 9.13 -4.09
C PRO A 54 -11.70 10.02 -4.98
N SER A 55 -12.70 10.66 -4.40
CA SER A 55 -13.56 11.60 -5.12
C SER A 55 -12.75 12.74 -5.75
N GLY A 56 -13.02 13.05 -7.02
CA GLY A 56 -12.33 14.11 -7.75
C GLY A 56 -11.03 13.66 -8.40
N LEU A 57 -10.71 12.36 -8.36
CA LEU A 57 -9.60 11.75 -9.09
C LEU A 57 -9.71 12.07 -10.59
N SER A 58 -10.87 11.83 -11.21
CA SER A 58 -11.03 12.08 -12.66
C SER A 58 -10.89 13.56 -13.00
N ALA A 59 -11.37 14.46 -12.15
CA ALA A 59 -11.21 15.90 -12.34
C ALA A 59 -9.74 16.33 -12.23
N ALA A 60 -9.01 15.85 -11.21
CA ALA A 60 -7.58 16.14 -11.03
C ALA A 60 -6.72 15.55 -12.16
N ALA A 61 -7.12 14.36 -12.63
CA ALA A 61 -6.55 13.69 -13.80
C ALA A 61 -6.72 14.51 -15.09
N GLN A 62 -7.88 15.11 -15.31
CA GLN A 62 -8.16 15.94 -16.48
C GLN A 62 -7.50 17.32 -16.37
N ALA A 63 -7.46 17.91 -15.17
CA ALA A 63 -6.83 19.20 -14.92
C ALA A 63 -5.30 19.17 -14.95
N GLY A 64 -4.69 17.98 -15.01
CA GLY A 64 -3.23 17.81 -15.00
C GLY A 64 -2.57 18.16 -13.66
N THR A 65 -3.35 18.32 -12.59
CA THR A 65 -2.87 18.75 -11.27
C THR A 65 -2.29 17.61 -10.42
N GLY A 66 -2.13 16.42 -11.01
CA GLY A 66 -1.75 15.20 -10.31
C GLY A 66 -2.97 14.53 -9.66
N ALA A 67 -3.17 13.25 -9.95
CA ALA A 67 -4.26 12.44 -9.42
C ALA A 67 -3.70 11.45 -8.39
N ARG A 68 -4.44 11.12 -7.33
CA ARG A 68 -3.93 10.23 -6.27
C ARG A 68 -4.74 8.96 -6.21
N ILE A 69 -4.08 7.81 -6.29
CA ILE A 69 -4.70 6.50 -6.03
C ILE A 69 -4.06 5.93 -4.78
N GLU A 70 -4.87 5.45 -3.84
CA GLU A 70 -4.38 4.89 -2.58
C GLU A 70 -4.48 3.37 -2.62
N VAL A 71 -3.41 2.69 -2.20
CA VAL A 71 -3.36 1.23 -2.10
C VAL A 71 -3.25 0.85 -0.63
N LEU A 72 -4.29 0.19 -0.15
CA LEU A 72 -4.35 -0.40 1.18
C LEU A 72 -3.75 -1.81 1.14
N ARG A 73 -2.66 -2.00 1.88
CA ARG A 73 -1.91 -3.25 1.94
C ARG A 73 -2.37 -4.10 3.12
N SER A 74 -2.44 -5.40 2.90
CA SER A 74 -2.60 -6.40 3.97
C SER A 74 -1.23 -6.79 4.52
N VAL A 75 -1.09 -6.83 5.84
CA VAL A 75 0.11 -7.40 6.49
C VAL A 75 0.13 -8.93 6.35
N GLU A 76 -1.05 -9.55 6.32
CA GLU A 76 -1.21 -11.01 6.23
C GLU A 76 -1.05 -11.53 4.79
N SER A 77 -1.16 -10.65 3.78
CA SER A 77 -1.07 -11.01 2.36
C SER A 77 -0.11 -10.11 1.59
N ARG A 78 1.19 -10.40 1.73
CA ARG A 78 2.26 -9.67 1.03
C ARG A 78 2.13 -9.72 -0.49
N ILE A 79 1.86 -10.91 -1.03
CA ILE A 79 1.71 -11.10 -2.48
C ILE A 79 0.51 -10.32 -3.00
N GLY A 80 -0.63 -10.35 -2.30
CA GLY A 80 -1.83 -9.59 -2.69
C GLY A 80 -1.58 -8.09 -2.73
N ALA A 81 -0.83 -7.57 -1.74
CA ALA A 81 -0.41 -6.17 -1.71
C ALA A 81 0.52 -5.81 -2.88
N GLU A 82 1.55 -6.61 -3.15
CA GLU A 82 2.49 -6.38 -4.25
C GLU A 82 1.80 -6.44 -5.61
N VAL A 83 0.88 -7.38 -5.82
CA VAL A 83 0.11 -7.49 -7.06
C VAL A 83 -0.79 -6.25 -7.23
N ALA A 84 -1.53 -5.84 -6.19
CA ALA A 84 -2.38 -4.66 -6.27
C ALA A 84 -1.58 -3.38 -6.55
N GLU A 85 -0.41 -3.24 -5.93
CA GLU A 85 0.50 -2.11 -6.16
C GLU A 85 1.04 -2.13 -7.60
N ALA A 86 1.49 -3.28 -8.09
CA ALA A 86 2.00 -3.43 -9.46
C ALA A 86 0.92 -3.11 -10.51
N ILE A 87 -0.31 -3.59 -10.32
CA ILE A 87 -1.45 -3.28 -11.21
C ILE A 87 -1.74 -1.79 -11.19
N THR A 88 -1.83 -1.18 -10.00
CA THR A 88 -2.12 0.24 -9.85
C THR A 88 -1.02 1.10 -10.49
N ARG A 89 0.25 0.72 -10.31
CA ARG A 89 1.41 1.40 -10.91
C ARG A 89 1.44 1.25 -12.42
N SER A 90 1.12 0.07 -12.95
CA SER A 90 1.04 -0.14 -14.40
C SER A 90 -0.05 0.72 -15.03
N PHE A 91 -1.22 0.80 -14.39
CA PHE A 91 -2.31 1.66 -14.85
C PHE A 91 -1.95 3.15 -14.79
N ALA A 92 -1.29 3.57 -13.71
CA ALA A 92 -0.75 4.92 -13.58
C ALA A 92 0.14 5.30 -14.76
N ALA A 93 1.12 4.44 -15.06
CA ALA A 93 2.09 4.65 -16.12
C ALA A 93 1.42 4.72 -17.50
N ASP A 94 0.40 3.89 -17.75
CA ASP A 94 -0.34 3.88 -19.01
C ASP A 94 -1.15 5.18 -19.22
N LEU A 95 -1.81 5.67 -18.16
CA LEU A 95 -2.51 6.96 -18.20
C LEU A 95 -1.55 8.12 -18.48
N ASP A 96 -0.40 8.11 -17.84
CA ASP A 96 0.59 9.17 -18.01
C ASP A 96 1.23 9.13 -19.40
N ALA A 97 1.52 7.94 -19.93
CA ALA A 97 2.01 7.75 -21.29
C ALA A 97 0.98 8.23 -22.34
N THR A 98 -0.30 7.92 -22.13
CA THR A 98 -1.40 8.36 -23.01
C THR A 98 -1.51 9.89 -23.02
N ARG A 99 -1.49 10.53 -21.84
CA ARG A 99 -1.51 11.99 -21.73
C ARG A 99 -0.32 12.65 -22.41
N LEU A 100 0.87 12.14 -22.17
CA LEU A 100 2.09 12.66 -22.78
C LEU A 100 2.04 12.53 -24.30
N SER A 101 1.53 11.41 -24.81
CA SER A 101 1.35 11.19 -26.25
C SER A 101 0.38 12.20 -26.87
N ILE A 102 -0.77 12.45 -26.23
CA ILE A 102 -1.74 13.45 -26.67
C ILE A 102 -1.15 14.86 -26.60
N GLY A 103 -0.52 15.24 -25.48
CA GLY A 103 0.12 16.54 -25.31
C GLY A 103 1.21 16.79 -26.36
N THR A 104 2.00 15.77 -26.66
CA THR A 104 3.02 15.83 -27.72
C THR A 104 2.41 15.94 -29.11
N ALA A 105 1.33 15.19 -29.41
CA ALA A 105 0.63 15.27 -30.69
C ALA A 105 0.00 16.65 -30.94
N ILE A 106 -0.61 17.25 -29.91
CA ILE A 106 -1.15 18.61 -29.98
C ILE A 106 -0.02 19.62 -30.23
N ALA A 107 1.10 19.48 -29.52
CA ALA A 107 2.25 20.38 -29.65
C ALA A 107 3.03 20.21 -30.96
N SER A 108 3.02 19.00 -31.54
CA SER A 108 3.60 18.71 -32.85
C SER A 108 2.67 19.07 -34.01
N GLY A 109 1.51 19.64 -33.73
CA GLY A 109 0.66 20.23 -34.75
C GLY A 109 -0.39 19.32 -35.34
N ALA A 110 -0.67 18.16 -34.73
CA ALA A 110 -1.76 17.27 -35.16
C ALA A 110 -3.15 17.94 -35.10
N ALA A 111 -3.27 19.08 -34.40
CA ALA A 111 -4.48 19.91 -34.34
C ALA A 111 -4.50 21.08 -35.36
N GLY A 112 -3.63 21.08 -36.39
CA GLY A 112 -3.58 22.12 -37.43
C GLY A 112 -2.77 23.37 -37.06
N VAL A 113 -2.02 23.32 -35.96
CA VAL A 113 -1.09 24.38 -35.52
C VAL A 113 0.33 24.00 -35.97
N PRO A 114 1.18 24.92 -36.46
CA PRO A 114 2.54 24.57 -36.84
C PRO A 114 3.33 23.97 -35.66
N PRO A 115 4.10 22.89 -35.85
CA PRO A 115 4.92 22.31 -34.80
C PRO A 115 5.92 23.34 -34.27
N ASP A 116 5.88 23.61 -32.97
CA ASP A 116 6.85 24.45 -32.28
C ASP A 116 7.82 23.56 -31.47
N PRO A 117 9.09 23.42 -31.90
CA PRO A 117 10.09 22.62 -31.22
C PRO A 117 10.34 23.05 -29.76
N VAL A 118 10.16 24.32 -29.45
CA VAL A 118 10.32 24.87 -28.09
C VAL A 118 9.17 24.39 -27.20
N ARG A 119 7.95 24.36 -27.73
CA ARG A 119 6.75 23.90 -27.02
C ARG A 119 6.77 22.40 -26.74
N ILE A 120 7.26 21.60 -27.70
CA ILE A 120 7.46 20.15 -27.51
C ILE A 120 8.50 19.88 -26.41
N ARG A 121 9.63 20.61 -26.42
CA ARG A 121 10.64 20.48 -25.36
C ARG A 121 10.12 20.93 -23.99
N ALA A 122 9.32 21.98 -23.93
CA ALA A 122 8.69 22.44 -22.69
C ALA A 122 7.74 21.39 -22.11
N ILE A 123 6.89 20.77 -22.93
CA ILE A 123 5.99 19.70 -22.49
C ILE A 123 6.77 18.46 -22.02
N ALA A 124 7.83 18.08 -22.74
CA ALA A 124 8.69 16.99 -22.31
C ALA A 124 9.43 17.31 -20.99
N ALA A 125 9.87 18.56 -20.80
CA ALA A 125 10.51 19.01 -19.57
C ALA A 125 9.52 19.10 -18.40
N ASP A 126 8.30 19.59 -18.62
CA ASP A 126 7.23 19.63 -17.62
C ASP A 126 6.80 18.21 -17.23
N ALA A 127 6.67 17.30 -18.20
CA ALA A 127 6.39 15.90 -17.92
C ALA A 127 7.53 15.21 -17.14
N ALA A 128 8.78 15.56 -17.42
CA ALA A 128 9.93 15.08 -16.66
C ALA A 128 10.04 15.70 -15.26
N ALA A 129 9.63 16.96 -15.09
CA ALA A 129 9.71 17.70 -13.83
C ALA A 129 8.52 17.46 -12.89
N ALA A 130 7.33 17.18 -13.43
CA ALA A 130 6.12 16.95 -12.64
C ALA A 130 6.19 15.67 -11.79
N GLY A 131 7.11 14.75 -12.09
CA GLY A 131 7.05 13.37 -11.57
C GLY A 131 5.78 12.66 -12.04
N THR A 132 5.63 11.36 -11.76
CA THR A 132 4.40 10.61 -12.08
C THR A 132 3.20 11.36 -11.50
N PRO A 133 2.32 11.97 -12.34
CA PRO A 133 1.13 12.69 -11.87
C PRO A 133 0.27 11.83 -10.98
N LEU A 134 0.36 10.51 -11.12
CA LEU A 134 -0.25 9.56 -10.21
C LEU A 134 0.61 9.25 -8.99
N ARG A 135 0.23 9.80 -7.83
CA ARG A 135 0.88 9.45 -6.56
C ARG A 135 0.21 8.23 -5.94
N LEU A 136 0.94 7.10 -5.86
CA LEU A 136 0.53 5.97 -5.02
C LEU A 136 0.78 6.34 -3.56
N VAL A 137 -0.24 6.19 -2.73
CA VAL A 137 -0.06 6.25 -1.28
C VAL A 137 -0.32 4.88 -0.69
N ASP A 138 0.67 4.41 0.04
CA ASP A 138 0.59 3.16 0.77
C ASP A 138 -0.10 3.38 2.12
N GLY A 139 -1.25 2.74 2.31
CA GLY A 139 -1.91 2.65 3.60
C GLY A 139 -1.80 1.23 4.16
N ASN A 140 -1.51 1.07 5.44
CA ASN A 140 -1.66 -0.24 6.08
C ASN A 140 -3.13 -0.44 6.49
N ALA A 141 -3.73 -1.55 6.08
CA ALA A 141 -5.13 -1.88 6.37
C ALA A 141 -5.21 -3.25 7.05
N GLY A 142 -4.95 -3.27 8.36
CA GLY A 142 -4.94 -4.49 9.15
C GLY A 142 -3.58 -4.75 9.78
N GLY A 143 -3.60 -5.39 10.95
CA GLY A 143 -2.45 -5.56 11.82
C GLY A 143 -2.12 -4.29 12.61
N ARG A 144 -2.04 -4.41 13.95
CA ARG A 144 -1.23 -3.44 14.71
C ARG A 144 0.14 -3.46 14.06
N GLU A 145 0.65 -2.29 13.68
CA GLU A 145 2.05 -2.12 13.32
C GLU A 145 2.87 -2.89 14.35
N VAL A 146 3.53 -3.97 13.93
CA VAL A 146 4.25 -4.84 14.85
C VAL A 146 5.47 -4.04 15.28
N LYS A 147 5.28 -3.25 16.34
CA LYS A 147 6.36 -2.54 16.99
C LYS A 147 7.38 -3.60 17.39
N PRO A 148 8.68 -3.39 17.18
CA PRO A 148 9.71 -4.34 17.60
C PRO A 148 9.52 -4.81 19.05
N ALA A 149 9.04 -3.92 19.92
CA ALA A 149 8.67 -4.22 21.31
C ALA A 149 7.64 -5.35 21.49
N SER A 150 6.68 -5.52 20.57
CA SER A 150 5.68 -6.60 20.64
C SER A 150 6.25 -7.98 20.32
N TYR A 151 7.38 -8.04 19.60
CA TYR A 151 8.09 -9.29 19.29
C TYR A 151 9.19 -9.58 20.32
N PHE A 152 9.96 -8.57 20.71
CA PHE A 152 11.06 -8.72 21.67
C PHE A 152 10.61 -8.70 23.13
N GLY A 153 9.45 -8.12 23.44
CA GLY A 153 8.91 -8.02 24.80
C GLY A 153 8.71 -9.38 25.48
N PRO A 154 8.00 -10.34 24.85
CA PRO A 154 7.84 -11.68 25.41
C PRO A 154 9.19 -12.41 25.61
N SER A 155 10.10 -12.30 24.64
CA SER A 155 11.43 -12.93 24.71
C SER A 155 12.27 -12.36 25.87
N MET A 156 12.26 -11.05 26.07
CA MET A 156 12.95 -10.39 27.17
C MET A 156 12.32 -10.73 28.53
N ALA A 157 11.00 -10.90 28.59
CA ALA A 157 10.31 -11.34 29.79
C ALA A 157 10.69 -12.79 30.18
N ILE A 158 10.77 -13.70 29.21
CA ILE A 158 11.25 -15.08 29.42
C ILE A 158 12.71 -15.08 29.90
N PHE A 159 13.56 -14.25 29.30
CA PHE A 159 14.96 -14.10 29.70
C PHE A 159 15.09 -13.60 31.16
N PHE A 160 14.28 -12.61 31.54
CA PHE A 160 14.24 -12.10 32.91
C PHE A 160 13.72 -13.14 33.92
N LEU A 161 12.70 -13.93 33.52
CA LEU A 161 12.18 -15.02 34.33
C LEU A 161 13.27 -16.07 34.63
N PHE A 162 14.08 -16.45 33.62
CA PHE A 162 15.19 -17.37 33.80
C PHE A 162 16.21 -16.87 34.84
N PHE A 163 16.61 -15.60 34.77
CA PHE A 163 17.51 -15.02 35.78
C PHE A 163 16.89 -15.01 37.17
N THR A 164 15.62 -14.63 37.28
CA THR A 164 14.93 -14.53 38.57
C THR A 164 14.81 -15.90 39.23
N VAL A 165 14.45 -16.92 38.45
CA VAL A 165 14.33 -18.31 38.94
C VAL A 165 15.69 -18.89 39.31
N GLN A 166 16.76 -18.59 38.55
CA GLN A 166 18.11 -19.07 38.86
C GLN A 166 18.57 -18.62 40.25
N TYR A 167 18.39 -17.34 40.59
CA TYR A 167 18.74 -16.82 41.91
C TYR A 167 17.87 -17.41 43.02
N GLY A 168 16.56 -17.55 42.79
CA GLY A 168 15.66 -18.18 43.75
C GLY A 168 15.98 -19.65 44.02
N ALA A 169 16.29 -20.42 42.97
CA ALA A 169 16.61 -21.84 43.08
C ALA A 169 17.94 -22.08 43.82
N ILE A 170 18.97 -21.29 43.52
CA ILE A 170 20.26 -21.36 44.24
C ILE A 170 20.09 -20.94 45.71
N GLY A 171 19.27 -19.91 45.97
CA GLY A 171 18.92 -19.47 47.32
C GLY A 171 18.36 -20.61 48.16
N ILE A 172 17.32 -21.29 47.68
CA ILE A 172 16.68 -22.43 48.37
C ILE A 172 17.67 -23.60 48.54
N LEU A 173 18.51 -23.90 47.55
CA LEU A 173 19.51 -24.95 47.66
C LEU A 173 20.57 -24.62 48.72
N ASN A 174 21.03 -23.37 48.77
CA ASN A 174 21.99 -22.91 49.77
C ASN A 174 21.37 -22.92 51.17
N GLU A 175 20.11 -22.51 51.30
CA GLU A 175 19.36 -22.53 52.55
C GLU A 175 19.20 -23.95 53.11
N ARG A 176 18.90 -24.93 52.24
CA ARG A 176 18.87 -26.36 52.61
C ARG A 176 20.23 -26.90 53.03
N ARG A 177 21.32 -26.43 52.43
CA ARG A 177 22.69 -26.86 52.78
C ARG A 177 23.20 -26.23 54.08
N SER A 178 22.83 -24.98 54.34
CA SER A 178 23.33 -24.21 55.49
C SER A 178 22.41 -24.30 56.72
N GLY A 179 21.19 -24.82 56.57
CA GLY A 179 20.28 -25.13 57.69
C GLY A 179 19.75 -23.90 58.42
N THR A 180 19.89 -22.69 57.84
CA THR A 180 19.48 -21.42 58.47
C THR A 180 17.97 -21.37 58.73
N LEU A 181 17.16 -21.89 57.81
CA LEU A 181 15.70 -21.88 57.91
C LEU A 181 15.15 -22.82 58.99
N GLN A 182 15.86 -23.92 59.28
CA GLN A 182 15.54 -24.84 60.39
C GLN A 182 15.86 -24.27 61.77
N ARG A 183 16.58 -23.15 61.86
CA ARG A 183 16.91 -22.48 63.14
C ARG A 183 15.93 -21.36 63.50
N LEU A 184 15.00 -21.02 62.59
CA LEU A 184 13.99 -19.96 62.76
C LEU A 184 12.56 -20.49 62.93
N LEU A 185 12.32 -21.78 62.65
CA LEU A 185 11.08 -22.52 62.92
C LEU A 185 11.27 -23.43 64.14
#